data_AF-A0A371EEA3-F1
#
_entry.id   AF-A0A371EEA3-F1
#
_cell.length_a   1.000
_cell.length_b   1.000
_cell.length_c   1.000
_cell.angle_alpha   90.00
_cell.angle_beta   90.00
_cell.angle_gamma   90.00
#
_symmetry.space_group_name_H-M   'P 1'
#
loop_
_entity.id
_entity.type
_entity.pdbx_description
1 polymer ?
#
loop_
_entity_poly.entity_id
_entity_poly.type
_entity_poly.pdbx_seq_one_letter_code
_entity_poly.pdbx_strand_id
1 'polypeptide(L)' 'ARTDENNDRTLKELATPNVVYQPWSIQYPQQEPAQTYELKFGLIHLLPKFHGLAGEDPHKHLKEFHVVCSTMRS' A
#
# COMPACT_ATOMS: atom_id res chain seq x y z
N ALA A 1 29.90 27.35 22.44
CA ALA A 1 28.44 27.38 22.66
C ALA A 1 27.79 26.65 21.50
N ARG A 2 27.11 25.53 21.73
CA ARG A 2 26.19 24.93 20.75
C ARG A 2 24.80 25.36 21.17
N THR A 3 24.12 26.06 20.28
CA THR A 3 22.71 26.41 20.40
C THR A 3 21.90 25.15 20.11
N ASP A 4 21.40 24.50 21.16
CA ASP A 4 20.40 23.44 21.05
C ASP A 4 19.04 24.11 20.78
N GLU A 5 18.81 24.45 19.51
CA GLU A 5 17.55 25.02 19.08
C GLU A 5 16.49 23.93 18.90
N ASN A 6 15.38 24.13 19.61
CA ASN A 6 14.02 23.72 19.26
C ASN A 6 13.63 22.24 19.48
N ASN A 7 13.12 21.95 20.68
CA ASN A 7 12.28 20.76 20.93
C ASN A 7 11.09 21.07 21.87
N ASP A 8 10.51 22.27 21.79
CA ASP A 8 9.31 22.67 22.56
C ASP A 8 8.01 22.41 21.78
N ARG A 9 7.98 21.32 21.01
CA ARG A 9 6.78 20.89 20.28
C ARG A 9 5.82 20.20 21.24
N THR A 10 4.62 20.73 21.35
CA THR A 10 3.57 20.21 22.23
C THR A 10 3.14 18.82 21.81
N LEU A 11 2.65 18.00 22.74
CA LEU A 11 2.16 16.63 22.45
C LEU A 11 1.09 16.62 21.34
N LYS A 12 0.33 17.71 21.22
CA LYS A 12 -0.67 17.96 20.18
C LYS A 12 -0.04 18.19 18.79
N GLU A 13 1.12 18.84 18.72
CA GLU A 13 1.89 19.02 17.49
C GLU A 13 2.62 17.73 17.07
N LEU A 14 3.07 16.92 18.03
CA LEU A 14 3.60 15.58 17.77
C LEU A 14 2.52 14.61 17.26
N ALA A 15 1.29 14.77 17.74
CA ALA A 15 0.14 13.99 17.31
C ALA A 15 -0.52 14.53 16.04
N THR A 16 -0.19 15.76 15.62
CA THR A 16 -0.59 16.29 14.33
C THR A 16 0.27 15.60 13.28
N PRO A 17 -0.30 14.75 12.42
CA PRO A 17 0.48 14.14 11.36
C PRO A 17 1.03 15.27 10.50
N ASN A 18 2.36 15.37 10.37
CA ASN A 18 3.00 16.25 9.36
C ASN A 18 2.80 15.61 7.98
N VAL A 19 1.54 15.49 7.62
CA VAL A 19 1.08 14.88 6.39
C VAL A 19 0.76 16.07 5.52
N VAL A 20 1.80 16.61 4.87
CA VAL A 20 1.62 16.92 3.45
C VAL A 20 0.96 15.67 2.91
N TYR A 21 -0.31 15.76 2.54
CA TYR A 21 -1.11 14.65 2.06
C TYR A 21 -0.45 14.18 0.77
N GLN A 22 0.62 13.40 0.90
CA GLN A 22 1.20 12.59 -0.15
C GLN A 22 0.06 11.66 -0.50
N PRO A 23 -0.60 11.82 -1.66
CA PRO A 23 -1.71 10.96 -2.02
C PRO A 23 -1.12 9.57 -2.08
N TRP A 24 -1.46 8.76 -1.07
CA TRP A 24 -1.17 7.33 -0.91
C TRP A 24 -0.25 6.75 -1.98
N SER A 25 1.07 6.95 -1.79
CA SER A 25 2.23 6.08 -2.09
C SER A 25 2.26 5.15 -3.33
N ILE A 26 1.31 5.26 -4.23
CA ILE A 26 1.17 4.47 -5.45
C ILE A 26 1.13 5.50 -6.57
N GLN A 27 2.32 5.84 -7.03
CA GLN A 27 2.44 6.54 -8.30
C GLN A 27 2.19 5.52 -9.40
N TYR A 28 1.00 5.58 -9.99
CA TYR A 28 0.75 4.83 -11.22
C TYR A 28 1.76 5.33 -12.26
N PRO A 29 2.58 4.45 -12.87
CA PRO A 29 3.40 4.87 -13.99
C PRO A 29 2.46 5.43 -15.06
N GLN A 30 2.88 6.51 -15.71
CA GLN A 30 2.17 7.06 -16.86
C GLN A 30 2.24 6.02 -17.98
N GLN A 31 1.29 5.09 -17.97
CA GLN A 31 1.19 4.04 -18.97
C GLN A 31 0.90 4.63 -20.34
N GLU A 32 1.22 3.85 -21.38
CA GLU A 32 0.71 4.12 -22.71
C GLU A 32 -0.83 4.21 -22.64
N PRO A 33 -1.46 5.25 -23.21
CA PRO A 33 -2.91 5.51 -23.13
C PRO A 33 -3.82 4.35 -23.58
N ALA A 34 -3.26 3.31 -24.20
CA ALA A 34 -3.97 2.16 -24.73
C ALA A 34 -3.98 0.94 -23.79
N GLN A 35 -3.25 0.96 -22.67
CA GLN A 35 -3.12 -0.23 -21.83
C GLN A 35 -4.23 -0.31 -20.77
N THR A 36 -5.34 -0.93 -21.15
CA THR A 36 -6.43 -1.26 -20.24
C THR A 36 -6.03 -2.41 -19.32
N TYR A 37 -5.92 -2.16 -18.01
CA TYR A 37 -5.77 -3.23 -17.02
C TYR A 37 -7.11 -3.97 -16.85
N GLU A 38 -7.28 -5.07 -17.58
CA GLU A 38 -8.46 -5.93 -17.45
C GLU A 38 -8.13 -7.15 -16.58
N LEU A 39 -8.88 -7.31 -15.48
CA LEU A 39 -8.88 -8.55 -14.72
C LEU A 39 -9.83 -9.53 -15.42
N LYS A 40 -9.27 -10.57 -16.04
CA LYS A 40 -10.08 -11.64 -16.63
C LYS A 40 -10.95 -12.28 -15.54
N PHE A 41 -12.28 -12.21 -15.68
CA PHE A 41 -13.23 -12.75 -14.70
C PHE A 41 -12.96 -14.22 -14.36
N GLY A 42 -12.55 -15.00 -15.36
CA GLY A 42 -12.16 -16.40 -15.20
C GLY A 42 -10.96 -16.62 -14.27
N LEU A 43 -10.22 -15.60 -13.85
CA LEU A 43 -9.09 -15.72 -12.92
C LEU A 43 -9.41 -15.23 -11.51
N ILE A 44 -10.58 -14.62 -11.28
CA ILE A 44 -10.98 -14.10 -9.95
C ILE A 44 -11.00 -15.22 -8.90
N HIS A 45 -11.37 -16.44 -9.31
CA HIS A 45 -11.41 -17.59 -8.42
C HIS A 45 -10.04 -18.04 -7.89
N LEU A 46 -8.95 -17.60 -8.54
CA LEU A 46 -7.57 -17.90 -8.12
C LEU A 46 -7.04 -16.91 -7.08
N LEU A 47 -7.68 -15.74 -6.95
CA LEU A 47 -7.22 -14.73 -5.99
C LEU A 47 -7.36 -15.25 -4.56
N PRO A 48 -6.30 -15.17 -3.74
CA PRO A 48 -6.40 -15.53 -2.34
C PRO A 48 -7.41 -14.62 -1.65
N LYS A 49 -8.11 -15.15 -0.64
CA LYS A 49 -9.08 -14.40 0.16
C LYS A 49 -8.50 -14.07 1.53
N PHE A 50 -8.80 -12.88 2.02
CA PHE A 50 -8.47 -12.43 3.37
C PHE A 50 -9.76 -12.06 4.09
N HIS A 51 -10.01 -12.66 5.24
CA HIS A 51 -11.24 -12.49 6.01
C HIS A 51 -11.06 -11.58 7.23
N GLY A 52 -9.82 -11.18 7.54
CA GLY A 52 -9.49 -10.38 8.71
C GLY A 52 -9.60 -11.14 10.03
N LEU A 53 -9.49 -12.47 9.99
CA LEU A 53 -9.55 -13.30 11.20
C LEU A 53 -8.26 -13.16 12.01
N ALA A 54 -8.36 -13.32 13.33
CA ALA A 54 -7.22 -13.15 14.25
C ALA A 54 -6.02 -14.09 13.99
N GLY A 55 -6.21 -15.16 13.20
CA GLY A 55 -5.15 -16.08 12.78
C GLY A 55 -4.62 -15.85 11.36
N GLU A 56 -5.20 -14.92 10.60
CA GLU A 56 -4.71 -14.56 9.28
C GLU A 56 -3.60 -13.53 9.37
N ASP A 57 -2.46 -13.79 8.74
CA ASP A 57 -1.34 -12.87 8.69
C ASP A 57 -1.44 -11.96 7.45
N PRO A 58 -1.59 -10.63 7.60
CA PRO A 58 -1.71 -9.72 6.47
C PRO A 58 -0.50 -9.74 5.53
N HIS A 59 0.71 -9.90 6.07
CA HIS A 59 1.94 -9.89 5.27
C HIS A 59 2.06 -11.13 4.39
N LYS A 60 1.72 -12.30 4.92
CA LYS A 60 1.65 -13.57 4.21
C LYS A 60 0.62 -13.48 3.10
N HIS A 61 -0.56 -12.94 3.39
CA HIS A 61 -1.60 -12.75 2.39
C HIS A 61 -1.13 -11.88 1.22
N LEU A 62 -0.45 -10.75 1.50
CA LEU A 62 0.11 -9.89 0.46
C LEU A 62 1.16 -10.61 -0.40
N LYS A 63 2.00 -11.46 0.20
CA LYS A 63 2.99 -12.27 -0.54
C LYS A 63 2.31 -13.29 -1.44
N GLU A 64 1.31 -14.01 -0.94
CA GLU A 64 0.53 -14.98 -1.72
C GLU A 64 -0.19 -14.30 -2.89
N PHE A 65 -0.83 -13.15 -2.63
CA PHE A 65 -1.48 -12.34 -3.65
C PHE A 65 -0.49 -11.94 -4.75
N HIS A 66 0.68 -11.42 -4.39
CA HIS A 66 1.70 -11.04 -5.37
C HIS A 66 2.15 -12.23 -6.25
N VAL A 67 2.35 -13.41 -5.65
CA VAL A 67 2.73 -14.62 -6.39
C VAL A 67 1.64 -15.00 -7.39
N VAL A 68 0.37 -15.06 -6.96
CA VAL A 68 -0.77 -15.41 -7.83
C VAL A 68 -0.94 -14.38 -8.96
N CYS A 69 -0.91 -13.08 -8.66
CA CYS A 69 -1.02 -12.06 -9.70
C CYS A 69 0.15 -12.12 -10.71
N SER A 70 1.35 -12.47 -10.24
CA SER A 70 2.53 -12.58 -11.11
C SER A 70 2.44 -13.74 -12.09
N THR A 71 1.76 -14.85 -11.73
CA THR A 71 1.53 -15.97 -12.64
C THR A 71 0.38 -15.72 -13.62
N MET A 72 -0.55 -14.82 -13.27
CA MET A 72 -1.65 -14.38 -14.14
C MET A 72 -1.22 -13.39 -15.23
N ARG A 73 -0.05 -12.76 -15.06
CA ARG A 73 0.56 -11.86 -16.06
C ARG A 73 1.19 -12.70 -17.18
N SER A 74 0.34 -13.12 -18.12
CA SER A 74 0.71 -13.73 -19.41
C SER A 74 0.80 -12.68 -20.51
#